data_AF-A0A7K5TXG6-F1
#
_entry.id   AF-A0A7K5TXG6-F1
#
_cell.length_a   1.000
_cell.length_b   1.000
_cell.length_c   1.000
_cell.angle_alpha   90.00
_cell.angle_beta   90.00
_cell.angle_gamma   90.00
#
_symmetry.space_group_name_H-M   'P 1'
#
loop_
_entity.id
_entity.type
_entity.pdbx_description
1 polymer ?
#
loop_
_entity_poly.entity_id
_entity_poly.type
_entity_poly.pdbx_seq_one_letter_code
_entity_poly.pdbx_strand_id
1 'polypeptide(L)'
;CKLCRKCEGIFRYLKRCSSKSDAECTCKDGYRCSGDGCTHCDQSCGVGQESTGNGCQTCQYGTFNDQPNGSCKNWTKCSANQVLEPGTAAKDVICKHTSVNPTLVTTLPTT
;
A
#
# COMPACT_ATOMS: atom_id res chain seq x y z
N CYS A 1 23.44 9.91 29.90
CA CYS A 1 23.56 9.95 28.42
C CYS A 1 23.34 8.53 27.90
N LYS A 2 22.54 8.33 26.85
CA LYS A 2 22.41 7.03 26.17
C LYS A 2 23.21 7.09 24.87
N LEU A 3 23.74 5.95 24.43
CA LEU A 3 24.42 5.87 23.14
C LEU A 3 23.43 6.15 22.02
N CYS A 4 23.83 6.99 21.06
CA CYS A 4 23.00 7.31 19.92
C CYS A 4 22.70 6.07 19.07
N ARG A 5 21.46 5.97 18.58
CA ARG A 5 21.07 5.03 17.53
C ARG A 5 21.95 5.25 16.29
N LYS A 6 22.42 4.15 15.70
CA LYS A 6 23.13 4.16 14.42
C LYS A 6 22.19 3.74 13.30
N CYS A 7 22.19 4.51 12.21
CA CYS A 7 21.47 4.17 10.98
C CYS A 7 22.47 3.64 9.95
N GLU A 8 22.61 2.32 9.86
CA GLU A 8 23.56 1.62 8.99
C GLU A 8 22.84 0.58 8.11
N GLY A 9 23.52 0.03 7.10
CA GLY A 9 22.94 -0.99 6.22
C GLY A 9 21.80 -0.46 5.35
N ILE A 10 20.58 -1.00 5.52
CA ILE A 10 19.37 -0.60 4.77
C ILE A 10 18.72 0.69 5.31
N PHE A 11 19.19 1.19 6.45
CA PHE A 11 18.75 2.45 7.05
C PHE A 11 19.60 3.63 6.58
N ARG A 12 19.00 4.82 6.61
CA ARG A 12 19.64 6.14 6.45
C ARG A 12 19.19 7.08 7.57
N TYR A 13 20.00 8.06 7.91
CA TYR A 13 19.62 9.08 8.89
C TYR A 13 18.54 9.98 8.31
N LEU A 14 17.36 9.99 8.94
CA LEU A 14 16.38 11.05 8.78
C LEU A 14 16.80 12.28 9.59
N LYS A 15 17.29 12.04 10.80
CA LYS A 15 17.83 13.06 11.70
C LYS A 15 19.04 12.51 12.44
N ARG A 16 20.11 13.30 12.51
CA ARG A 16 21.32 12.93 13.27
C ARG A 16 21.11 13.15 14.77
N CYS A 17 21.81 12.33 15.55
CA CYS A 17 21.83 12.47 17.01
C CYS A 17 22.40 13.82 17.44
N SER A 18 21.92 14.32 18.57
CA SER A 18 22.42 15.53 19.23
C SER A 18 22.57 15.31 20.73
N SER A 19 23.08 16.31 21.47
CA SER A 19 23.14 16.24 22.94
C SER A 19 21.76 16.18 23.62
N LYS A 20 20.68 16.51 22.90
CA LYS A 20 19.31 16.61 23.42
C LYS A 20 18.34 15.57 22.82
N SER A 21 18.70 14.94 21.71
CA SER A 21 17.82 14.01 20.99
C SER A 21 18.60 12.87 20.37
N ASP A 22 18.02 11.67 20.37
CA ASP A 22 18.58 10.54 19.65
C ASP A 22 18.49 10.72 18.12
N ALA A 23 19.20 9.88 17.37
CA ALA A 23 19.08 9.82 15.92
C ALA A 23 17.75 9.18 15.50
N GLU A 24 17.16 9.69 14.42
CA GLU A 24 15.98 9.11 13.79
C GLU A 24 16.41 8.47 12.47
N CYS A 25 16.09 7.18 12.29
CA CYS A 25 16.41 6.44 11.08
C CYS A 25 15.18 6.30 10.19
N THR A 26 15.43 6.25 8.89
CA THR A 26 14.46 5.86 7.87
C THR A 26 15.09 4.86 6.91
N CYS A 27 14.31 4.26 6.02
CA CYS A 27 14.81 3.29 5.05
C CYS A 27 15.40 3.99 3.81
N LYS A 28 16.32 3.29 3.15
CA LYS A 28 16.80 3.67 1.81
C LYS A 28 15.68 3.54 0.78
N ASP A 29 15.87 4.17 -0.38
CA ASP A 29 14.89 4.14 -1.46
C ASP A 29 14.65 2.69 -1.94
N GLY A 30 13.41 2.36 -2.27
CA GLY A 30 12.97 0.98 -2.53
C GLY A 30 12.50 0.22 -1.28
N TYR A 31 12.60 0.83 -0.10
CA TYR A 31 12.11 0.26 1.16
C TYR A 31 11.19 1.25 1.90
N ARG A 32 10.37 0.73 2.79
CA ARG A 32 9.48 1.50 3.66
C ARG A 32 9.69 1.09 5.11
N CYS A 33 9.51 2.06 6.00
CA CYS A 33 9.55 1.79 7.43
C CYS A 33 8.36 0.91 7.85
N SER A 34 8.66 -0.14 8.61
CA SER A 34 7.68 -0.96 9.31
C SER A 34 8.09 -1.16 10.76
N GLY A 35 7.08 -1.35 11.63
CA GLY A 35 7.26 -1.36 13.08
C GLY A 35 7.42 0.02 13.71
N ASP A 36 7.28 0.07 15.04
CA ASP A 36 7.36 1.31 15.82
C ASP A 36 8.74 1.97 15.69
N GLY A 37 8.76 3.23 15.25
CA GLY A 37 10.01 3.97 15.10
C GLY A 37 10.93 3.45 13.99
N CYS A 38 10.37 2.79 12.96
CA CYS A 38 11.11 2.26 11.81
C CYS A 38 12.21 1.28 12.24
N THR A 39 11.83 0.25 12.98
CA THR A 39 12.74 -0.83 13.41
C THR A 39 13.07 -1.80 12.26
N HIS A 40 12.18 -1.88 11.28
CA HIS A 40 12.31 -2.72 10.10
C HIS A 40 12.16 -1.90 8.82
N CYS A 41 12.77 -2.40 7.75
CA CYS A 41 12.64 -1.85 6.41
C CYS A 41 12.12 -2.95 5.49
N ASP A 42 10.82 -2.89 5.21
CA ASP A 42 10.19 -3.81 4.28
C ASP A 42 10.38 -3.29 2.86
N GLN A 43 10.47 -4.21 1.91
CA GLN A 43 10.55 -3.83 0.51
C GLN A 43 9.27 -3.10 0.10
N SER A 44 9.44 -1.98 -0.61
CA SER A 44 8.30 -1.25 -1.17
C SER A 44 7.83 -1.97 -2.43
N CYS A 45 6.54 -2.30 -2.49
CA CYS A 45 5.94 -2.96 -3.65
C CYS A 45 5.24 -1.96 -4.55
N GLY A 46 5.36 -2.18 -5.86
CA GLY A 46 4.75 -1.31 -6.87
C GLY A 46 3.25 -1.54 -7.04
N VAL A 47 2.65 -0.74 -7.92
CA VAL A 47 1.30 -0.99 -8.43
C VAL A 47 1.24 -2.38 -9.07
N GLY A 48 0.16 -3.08 -8.80
CA GLY A 48 -0.07 -4.46 -9.21
C GLY A 48 0.74 -5.53 -8.48
N GLN A 49 1.35 -5.15 -7.36
CA GLN A 49 2.02 -6.07 -6.46
C GLN A 49 1.51 -5.89 -5.04
N GLU A 50 1.62 -6.92 -4.23
CA GLU A 50 1.42 -6.86 -2.79
C GLU A 50 2.64 -7.42 -2.05
N SER A 51 2.76 -7.02 -0.78
CA SER A 51 3.82 -7.53 0.09
C SER A 51 3.38 -8.83 0.74
N THR A 52 4.17 -9.87 0.55
CA THR A 52 3.97 -11.19 1.15
C THR A 52 5.17 -11.56 2.02
N GLY A 53 5.11 -12.70 2.71
CA GLY A 53 6.27 -13.24 3.45
C GLY A 53 7.50 -13.51 2.56
N ASN A 54 7.30 -13.65 1.25
CA ASN A 54 8.37 -13.89 0.27
C ASN A 54 8.80 -12.60 -0.47
N GLY A 55 8.35 -11.43 -0.02
CA GLY A 55 8.59 -10.14 -0.68
C GLY A 55 7.43 -9.73 -1.59
N CYS A 56 7.71 -8.85 -2.56
CA CYS A 56 6.70 -8.32 -3.46
C CYS A 56 6.25 -9.36 -4.49
N GLN A 57 4.97 -9.74 -4.45
CA GLN A 57 4.37 -10.64 -5.41
C GLN A 57 3.36 -9.90 -6.27
N THR A 58 3.34 -10.22 -7.57
CA THR A 58 2.32 -9.73 -8.50
C THR A 58 0.94 -10.23 -8.09
N CYS A 59 -0.08 -9.38 -8.19
CA CYS A 59 -1.46 -9.76 -7.92
C CYS A 59 -1.88 -10.95 -8.77
N GLN A 60 -2.54 -11.92 -8.14
CA GLN A 60 -3.03 -13.10 -8.83
C GLN A 60 -4.16 -12.75 -9.79
N TYR A 61 -4.36 -13.60 -10.80
CA TYR A 61 -5.46 -13.43 -11.74
C TYR A 61 -6.81 -13.37 -11.00
N GLY A 62 -7.65 -12.41 -11.36
CA GLY A 62 -8.88 -12.11 -10.61
C GLY A 62 -8.72 -11.02 -9.55
N THR A 63 -7.51 -10.49 -9.35
CA THR A 63 -7.23 -9.42 -8.39
C THR A 63 -6.39 -8.30 -8.99
N PHE A 64 -6.45 -7.13 -8.35
CA PHE A 64 -5.65 -5.96 -8.70
C PHE A 64 -5.21 -5.18 -7.47
N ASN A 65 -4.14 -4.39 -7.62
CA ASN A 65 -3.76 -3.35 -6.68
C ASN A 65 -3.38 -2.09 -7.47
N ASP A 66 -4.16 -1.03 -7.32
CA ASP A 66 -3.97 0.27 -7.99
C ASP A 66 -3.07 1.24 -7.21
N GLN A 67 -2.60 0.84 -6.03
CA GLN A 67 -1.81 1.68 -5.13
C GLN A 67 -0.44 1.05 -4.87
N PRO A 68 0.65 1.84 -4.82
CA PRO A 68 1.91 1.32 -4.30
C PRO A 68 1.68 0.84 -2.87
N ASN A 69 2.38 -0.22 -2.47
CA ASN A 69 2.38 -0.69 -1.09
C ASN A 69 1.01 -1.16 -0.55
N GLY A 70 -0.01 -1.23 -1.41
CA GLY A 70 -1.34 -1.77 -1.12
C GLY A 70 -1.38 -3.30 -1.15
N SER A 71 -2.59 -3.82 -0.97
CA SER A 71 -2.91 -5.26 -1.05
C SER A 71 -3.76 -5.53 -2.29
N CYS A 72 -3.64 -6.73 -2.84
CA CYS A 72 -4.44 -7.14 -3.98
C CYS A 72 -5.92 -7.33 -3.56
N LYS A 73 -6.83 -6.70 -4.30
CA LYS A 73 -8.27 -6.74 -4.11
C LYS A 73 -8.91 -7.48 -5.28
N ASN A 74 -10.03 -8.16 -5.05
CA ASN A 74 -10.76 -8.83 -6.13
C ASN A 74 -11.24 -7.83 -7.18
N TRP A 75 -11.22 -8.25 -8.45
CA TRP A 75 -11.83 -7.48 -9.53
C TRP A 75 -13.34 -7.30 -9.31
N THR A 76 -13.85 -6.15 -9.76
CA THR A 76 -15.28 -5.89 -9.88
C THR A 76 -15.91 -6.92 -10.83
N LYS A 77 -17.00 -7.53 -10.38
CA LYS A 77 -17.76 -8.51 -11.18
C LYS A 77 -18.78 -7.79 -12.05
N CYS A 78 -18.56 -7.74 -13.35
CA CYS A 78 -19.58 -7.29 -14.31
C CYS A 78 -20.56 -8.41 -14.67
N SER A 79 -21.79 -8.06 -15.02
CA SER A 79 -22.72 -9.00 -15.68
C SER A 79 -22.17 -9.48 -17.04
N ALA A 80 -22.66 -10.62 -17.53
CA ALA A 80 -22.21 -11.19 -18.80
C ALA A 80 -22.26 -10.16 -19.95
N ASN A 81 -21.18 -10.09 -20.74
CA ASN A 81 -21.00 -9.15 -21.86
C ASN A 81 -21.01 -7.64 -21.50
N GLN A 82 -20.91 -7.31 -20.21
CA GLN A 82 -20.84 -5.92 -19.72
C GLN A 82 -19.43 -5.46 -19.35
N VAL A 83 -18.40 -6.26 -19.61
CA VAL A 83 -17.00 -5.81 -19.45
C VAL A 83 -16.64 -4.86 -20.60
N LEU A 84 -16.18 -3.65 -20.25
CA LEU A 84 -15.67 -2.66 -21.19
C LEU A 84 -14.14 -2.78 -21.29
N GLU A 85 -13.46 -2.80 -20.13
CA GLU A 85 -12.02 -3.03 -20.04
C GLU A 85 -11.74 -4.22 -19.11
N PRO A 86 -10.90 -5.17 -19.53
CA PRO A 86 -10.51 -6.29 -18.68
C PRO A 86 -9.63 -5.82 -17.52
N GLY A 87 -9.78 -6.49 -16.38
CA GLY A 87 -8.92 -6.27 -15.22
C GLY A 87 -7.49 -6.71 -15.49
N THR A 88 -6.55 -6.09 -14.79
CA THR A 88 -5.12 -6.44 -14.80
C THR A 88 -4.64 -6.53 -13.35
N ALA A 89 -3.38 -6.91 -13.15
CA ALA A 89 -2.78 -6.84 -11.82
C ALA A 89 -2.80 -5.39 -11.26
N ALA A 90 -2.72 -4.37 -12.13
CA ALA A 90 -2.63 -2.97 -11.73
C ALA A 90 -3.97 -2.21 -11.71
N LYS A 91 -5.01 -2.75 -12.36
CA LYS A 91 -6.27 -2.05 -12.59
C LYS A 91 -7.46 -2.98 -12.45
N ASP A 92 -8.56 -2.43 -11.94
CA ASP A 92 -9.83 -3.15 -11.88
C ASP A 92 -10.46 -3.33 -13.27
N VAL A 93 -11.43 -4.24 -13.35
CA VAL A 93 -12.35 -4.37 -14.48
C VAL A 93 -13.27 -3.15 -14.54
N ILE A 94 -13.45 -2.57 -15.74
CA ILE A 94 -14.42 -1.50 -15.97
C ILE A 94 -15.68 -2.10 -16.61
N CYS A 95 -16.84 -1.92 -15.99
CA CYS A 95 -18.14 -2.35 -16.55
C CYS A 95 -18.80 -1.24 -17.37
N LYS A 96 -19.56 -1.60 -18.41
CA LYS A 96 -20.31 -0.66 -19.28
C LYS A 96 -21.33 0.20 -18.53
N HIS A 97 -21.93 -0.34 -17.48
CA HIS A 97 -22.91 0.35 -16.65
C HIS A 97 -22.48 0.24 -15.19
N THR A 98 -21.91 1.30 -14.63
CA THR A 98 -21.69 1.42 -13.20
C THR A 98 -23.05 1.58 -12.52
N SER A 99 -23.65 0.48 -12.07
CA SER A 99 -24.83 0.53 -11.22
C SER A 99 -24.42 1.01 -9.82
N VAL A 100 -24.67 2.30 -9.59
CA VAL A 100 -24.72 3.05 -8.32
C VAL A 100 -23.38 3.39 -7.67
N ASN A 101 -23.07 4.68 -7.78
CA ASN A 101 -22.17 5.46 -6.94
C ASN A 101 -22.54 5.33 -5.44
N PRO A 102 -21.66 4.84 -4.53
CA PRO A 102 -21.98 4.74 -3.10
C PRO A 102 -21.96 6.08 -2.33
N THR A 103 -21.81 7.23 -3.01
CA THR A 103 -21.99 8.54 -2.37
C THR A 103 -23.42 9.02 -2.58
N LEU A 104 -24.30 8.59 -1.68
CA LEU A 104 -25.32 9.39 -0.98
C LEU A 104 -26.08 8.40 -0.10
N VAL A 105 -25.49 8.10 1.06
CA VAL A 105 -26.24 7.59 2.20
C VAL A 105 -27.23 8.70 2.56
N THR A 106 -28.43 8.64 1.99
CA THR A 106 -29.54 9.47 2.41
C THR A 106 -29.86 9.09 3.85
N THR A 107 -29.42 9.93 4.78
CA THR A 107 -29.89 9.97 6.16
C THR A 107 -31.42 9.94 6.15
N LEU A 108 -31.98 8.85 6.64
CA LEU A 108 -33.39 8.72 6.99
C LEU A 108 -33.57 9.46 8.34
N PRO A 109 -34.41 10.50 8.44
CA PRO A 109 -34.85 10.99 9.74
C PRO A 109 -35.92 10.05 10.29
N THR A 110 -35.63 9.43 11.42
CA THR A 110 -36.61 8.72 12.24
C THR A 110 -37.48 9.74 12.97
N THR A 111 -38.77 9.44 12.94
CA THR A 111 -39.98 10.05 13.53
C THR A 111 -39.82 10.90 14.78
#